data_AF-A0AAW1UHZ8-F1
#
_entry.id   AF-A0AAW1UHZ8-F1
#
_cell.length_a   1.000
_cell.length_b   1.000
_cell.length_c   1.000
_cell.angle_alpha   90.00
_cell.angle_beta   90.00
_cell.angle_gamma   90.00
#
_symmetry.space_group_name_H-M   'P 1'
#
loop_
_entity.id
_entity.type
_entity.pdbx_description
1 polymer ?
#
loop_
_entity_poly.entity_id
_entity_poly.type
_entity_poly.pdbx_seq_one_letter_code
_entity_poly.pdbx_strand_id
1 'polypeptide(L)'
;MELQPLDRSFFKPLKQNFNASCTSWMRNHPDSEIKQANISEILEMCYPRAVCMETAIHGFESCGLWPCNRFKIRDHEYVILVENYEE
;
A
#
# COMPACT_ATOMS: atom_id res chain seq x y z
N MET A 1 -4.55 11.50 -0.18
CA MET A 1 -4.03 12.01 -1.47
C MET A 1 -3.07 10.96 -1.97
N GLU A 2 -3.46 10.22 -2.99
CA GLU A 2 -2.72 9.03 -3.44
C GLU A 2 -2.17 9.34 -4.83
N LEU A 3 -0.98 9.93 -4.87
CA LEU A 3 -0.32 10.27 -6.13
C LEU A 3 0.57 9.14 -6.64
N GLN A 4 0.96 8.21 -5.75
CA GLN A 4 1.90 7.16 -6.06
C GLN A 4 1.18 5.82 -6.33
N PRO A 5 1.67 5.00 -7.27
CA PRO A 5 1.05 3.72 -7.63
C PRO A 5 0.78 2.80 -6.43
N LEU A 6 1.68 2.80 -5.44
CA LEU A 6 1.56 1.96 -4.25
C LEU A 6 0.33 2.32 -3.39
N ASP A 7 0.02 3.61 -3.28
CA ASP A 7 -1.13 4.08 -2.51
C ASP A 7 -2.44 3.62 -3.15
N ARG A 8 -2.53 3.74 -4.49
CA ARG A 8 -3.76 3.43 -5.25
C ARG A 8 -4.05 1.93 -5.37
N SER A 9 -3.03 1.09 -5.35
CA SER A 9 -3.17 -0.31 -5.77
C SER A 9 -2.61 -1.34 -4.80
N PHE A 10 -1.54 -1.04 -4.06
CA PHE A 10 -0.77 -2.04 -3.31
C PHE A 10 -1.08 -2.04 -1.80
N PHE A 11 -1.19 -0.88 -1.17
CA PHE A 11 -1.34 -0.84 0.30
C PHE A 11 -2.67 -1.40 0.79
N LYS A 12 -3.74 -1.28 0.00
CA LYS A 12 -5.04 -1.88 0.32
C LYS A 12 -4.97 -3.42 0.40
N PRO A 13 -4.55 -4.15 -0.65
CA PRO A 13 -4.40 -5.60 -0.56
C PRO A 13 -3.32 -6.03 0.44
N LEU A 14 -2.23 -5.27 0.60
CA LEU A 14 -1.24 -5.58 1.63
C LEU A 14 -1.84 -5.56 3.04
N LYS A 15 -2.58 -4.51 3.41
CA LYS A 15 -3.26 -4.42 4.72
C LYS A 15 -4.23 -5.56 4.95
N GLN A 16 -5.01 -5.92 3.92
CA GLN A 16 -5.97 -7.04 4.01
C GLN A 16 -5.26 -8.38 4.25
N ASN A 17 -4.22 -8.68 3.46
CA ASN A 17 -3.44 -9.91 3.60
C ASN A 17 -2.63 -9.94 4.90
N PHE A 18 -2.13 -8.80 5.36
CA PHE A 18 -1.43 -8.68 6.63
C PHE A 18 -2.37 -9.01 7.79
N ASN A 19 -3.58 -8.44 7.82
CA ASN A 19 -4.58 -8.76 8.85
C ASN A 19 -4.93 -10.25 8.86
N ALA A 20 -5.14 -10.86 7.69
CA ALA A 20 -5.40 -12.30 7.58
C ALA A 20 -4.22 -13.15 8.09
N SER A 21 -2.99 -12.71 7.83
CA SER A 21 -1.77 -13.39 8.26
C SER A 21 -1.55 -13.23 9.78
N CYS A 22 -1.86 -12.08 10.38
CA CYS A 22 -1.91 -11.90 11.83
C CYS A 22 -2.88 -12.90 12.48
N THR A 23 -4.10 -13.03 11.92
CA THR A 23 -5.08 -13.99 12.43
C THR A 23 -4.57 -15.44 12.35
N SER A 24 -3.92 -15.81 11.23
CA SER A 24 -3.32 -17.14 11.09
C SER A 24 -2.17 -17.35 12.07
N TRP A 25 -1.31 -16.34 12.26
CA TRP A 25 -0.18 -16.41 13.17
C TRP A 25 -0.62 -16.62 14.63
N MET A 26 -1.62 -15.87 15.09
CA MET A 26 -2.19 -16.02 16.44
C MET A 26 -2.83 -17.40 16.67
N ARG A 27 -3.43 -18.01 15.63
CA ARG A 27 -3.97 -19.38 15.74
C ARG A 27 -2.87 -20.43 15.93
N ASN A 28 -1.69 -20.19 15.36
CA ASN A 28 -0.55 -21.10 15.47
C ASN A 28 0.29 -20.84 16.73
N HIS A 29 0.13 -19.67 17.37
CA HIS A 29 0.82 -19.25 18.58
C HIS A 29 -0.19 -18.87 19.68
N PRO A 30 -0.87 -19.87 20.29
CA PRO A 30 -1.81 -19.60 21.37
C PRO A 30 -1.10 -18.86 22.52
N ASP A 31 -1.84 -17.99 23.19
CA ASP A 31 -1.39 -17.17 24.34
C ASP A 31 -0.19 -16.24 24.05
N SER A 32 0.16 -16.05 22.78
CA SER A 32 1.23 -15.15 22.35
C SER A 32 0.68 -13.84 21.80
N GLU A 33 1.38 -12.74 22.08
CA GLU A 33 1.11 -11.42 21.50
C GLU A 33 2.05 -11.16 20.32
N ILE A 34 1.54 -10.53 19.26
CA ILE A 34 2.35 -10.10 18.12
C ILE A 34 3.25 -8.95 18.57
N LYS A 35 4.56 -9.18 18.57
CA LYS A 35 5.58 -8.16 18.85
C LYS A 35 6.19 -7.65 17.56
N GLN A 36 6.92 -6.53 17.63
CA GLN A 36 7.64 -5.98 16.48
C GLN A 36 8.60 -7.00 15.83
N ALA A 37 9.19 -7.90 16.62
CA ALA A 37 10.07 -8.96 16.15
C ALA A 37 9.34 -10.02 15.27
N ASN A 38 8.02 -10.18 15.42
CA ASN A 38 7.21 -11.12 14.64
C ASN A 38 6.72 -10.54 13.31
N ILE A 39 6.83 -9.23 13.13
CA ILE A 39 6.30 -8.54 11.94
C ILE A 39 6.97 -9.04 10.66
N SER A 40 8.26 -9.37 10.69
CA SER A 40 8.97 -9.93 9.54
C SER A 40 8.39 -11.26 9.08
N GLU A 41 8.11 -12.17 10.01
CA GLU A 41 7.48 -13.47 9.74
C GLU A 41 6.06 -13.29 9.17
N ILE A 42 5.27 -12.39 9.75
CA ILE A 42 3.92 -12.10 9.27
C ILE A 42 3.96 -11.47 7.87
N LEU A 43 4.93 -10.59 7.62
CA LEU A 43 5.11 -9.95 6.33
C LEU A 43 5.54 -10.96 5.26
N GLU A 44 6.44 -11.90 5.59
CA GLU A 44 6.83 -12.99 4.69
C GLU A 44 5.62 -13.80 4.20
N MET A 45 4.67 -14.08 5.10
CA MET A 45 3.45 -14.81 4.75
C MET A 45 2.47 -14.03 3.87
N CYS A 46 2.41 -12.70 4.03
CA CYS A 46 1.38 -11.88 3.40
C CYS A 46 1.83 -11.16 2.13
N TYR A 47 3.11 -10.80 2.04
CA TYR A 47 3.68 -10.00 0.96
C TYR A 47 3.50 -10.63 -0.42
N PRO A 48 3.74 -11.94 -0.63
CA PRO A 48 3.53 -12.59 -1.94
C PRO A 48 2.06 -12.56 -2.40
N ARG A 49 1.11 -12.40 -1.48
CA ARG A 49 -0.33 -12.31 -1.79
C ARG A 49 -0.76 -10.89 -2.16
N ALA A 50 0.04 -9.89 -1.79
CA ALA A 50 -0.20 -8.50 -2.09
C ALA A 50 0.55 -8.03 -3.35
N VAL A 51 1.69 -8.67 -3.67
CA VAL A 51 2.49 -8.37 -4.86
C VAL A 51 2.03 -9.26 -6.01
N CYS A 52 1.20 -8.72 -6.90
CA CYS A 52 0.94 -9.31 -8.21
C CYS A 52 1.16 -8.29 -9.34
N MET A 53 1.34 -8.80 -10.55
CA MET A 53 1.59 -7.98 -11.74
C MET A 53 0.41 -7.03 -12.00
N GLU A 54 -0.80 -7.50 -11.77
CA GLU A 54 -2.04 -6.73 -11.95
C GLU A 54 -2.07 -5.51 -11.01
N THR A 55 -1.65 -5.67 -9.75
CA THR A 55 -1.54 -4.56 -8.81
C THR A 55 -0.57 -3.50 -9.34
N ALA A 56 0.59 -3.90 -9.85
CA ALA A 56 1.54 -2.97 -10.44
C ALA A 56 0.92 -2.25 -11.65
N ILE A 57 0.41 -3.00 -12.64
CA ILE A 57 -0.19 -2.44 -13.87
C ILE A 57 -1.29 -1.43 -13.53
N HIS A 58 -2.25 -1.82 -12.69
CA HIS A 58 -3.35 -0.94 -12.29
C HIS A 58 -2.87 0.26 -11.47
N GLY A 59 -1.84 0.10 -10.65
CA GLY A 59 -1.20 1.21 -9.94
C GLY A 59 -0.67 2.27 -10.90
N PHE A 60 0.16 1.86 -11.86
CA PHE A 60 0.73 2.79 -12.85
C PHE A 60 -0.34 3.40 -13.77
N GLU A 61 -1.35 2.63 -14.15
CA GLU A 61 -2.47 3.12 -14.95
C GLU A 61 -3.31 4.15 -14.19
N SER A 62 -3.60 3.88 -12.91
CA SER A 62 -4.41 4.77 -12.06
C SER A 62 -3.72 6.12 -11.80
N CYS A 63 -2.39 6.14 -11.79
CA CYS A 63 -1.58 7.36 -11.68
C CYS A 63 -1.37 8.06 -13.03
N GLY A 64 -1.84 7.49 -14.15
CA GLY A 64 -1.61 8.03 -15.49
C GLY A 64 -0.14 7.98 -15.92
N LEU A 65 0.67 7.11 -15.31
CA LEU A 65 2.07 6.92 -15.67
C LEU A 65 2.20 5.99 -16.88
N TRP A 66 1.43 4.90 -16.88
CA TRP A 66 1.42 3.95 -17.98
C TRP A 66 0.02 3.34 -18.22
N PRO A 67 -0.58 3.54 -19.40
CA PRO A 67 -0.17 4.48 -20.45
C PRO A 67 -0.12 5.93 -19.92
N CYS A 68 0.77 6.76 -20.46
CA CYS A 68 0.94 8.13 -20.01
C CYS A 68 -0.34 8.95 -20.28
N ASN A 69 -0.97 9.46 -19.22
CA ASN A 69 -2.18 10.28 -19.28
C ASN A 69 -2.20 11.31 -18.15
N ARG A 70 -1.80 12.55 -18.48
CA ARG A 70 -1.76 13.68 -17.54
C ARG A 70 -3.12 14.11 -16.98
N PHE A 71 -4.23 13.67 -17.58
CA PHE A 71 -5.59 13.98 -17.14
C PHE A 71 -6.17 12.91 -16.20
N LYS A 72 -5.40 11.87 -15.88
CA LYS A 72 -5.84 10.79 -14.98
C LYS A 72 -5.96 11.26 -13.53
N ILE A 73 -5.07 12.14 -13.10
CA ILE A 73 -5.07 12.78 -11.78
C ILE A 73 -5.61 14.20 -11.96
N ARG A 74 -6.61 14.58 -11.15
CA ARG A 74 -7.24 15.91 -11.25
C ARG A 74 -6.36 16.96 -10.58
N ASP A 75 -6.47 18.22 -11.02
CA ASP A 75 -5.60 19.31 -10.53
C ASP A 75 -5.64 19.50 -9.01
N HIS A 76 -6.81 19.31 -8.38
CA HIS A 76 -6.96 19.40 -6.92
C HIS A 76 -6.38 18.19 -6.16
N GLU A 77 -5.98 17.12 -6.87
CA GLU A 77 -5.31 15.95 -6.31
C GLU A 77 -3.78 16.11 -6.27
N TYR A 78 -3.23 17.23 -6.75
CA TYR A 78 -1.83 17.61 -6.55
C TYR A 78 -1.66 18.47 -5.30
N VAL A 79 -0.69 18.14 -4.44
CA VAL A 79 -0.43 18.93 -3.23
C VAL A 79 0.21 20.22 -3.72
N ILE A 80 -0.49 21.34 -3.60
CA ILE A 80 0.17 22.63 -3.70
C ILE A 80 0.95 22.76 -2.39
N LEU A 81 2.26 22.51 -2.46
CA LEU A 81 3.17 22.93 -1.40
C LEU A 81 3.16 24.45 -1.43
N VAL A 82 2.30 25.08 -0.63
CA VAL A 82 2.40 26.51 -0.40
C VAL A 82 3.67 26.69 0.42
N GLU A 83 4.73 27.17 -0.22
CA GLU A 83 5.88 27.69 0.50
C GLU A 83 5.37 28.86 1.34
N ASN A 84 5.20 28.62 2.64
CA ASN A 84 4.99 29.69 3.61
C ASN A 84 6.33 30.44 3.69
N TYR A 85 6.48 31.48 2.88
CA TYR A 85 7.43 32.54 3.19
C TYR A 85 6.87 33.25 4.43
N GLU A 86 7.36 32.85 5.61
CA GLU A 86 7.09 33.56 6.85
C GLU A 86 7.63 35.00 6.73
N GLU A 87 6.73 35.99 6.89
CA GLU A 87 7.04 37.38 7.22
C GLU A 87 6.95 37.59 8.74
#